data_AF-A0A258SIP5-F1
#
_entry.id   AF-A0A258SIP5-F1
#
_cell.length_a   1.000
_cell.length_b   1.000
_cell.length_c   1.000
_cell.angle_alpha   90.00
_cell.angle_beta   90.00
_cell.angle_gamma   90.00
#
_symmetry.space_group_name_H-M   'P 1'
#
loop_
_entity.id
_entity.type
_entity.pdbx_description
1 polymer ?
#
loop_
_entity_poly.entity_id
_entity_poly.type
_entity_poly.pdbx_seq_one_letter_code
_entity_poly.pdbx_strand_id
1 'polypeptide(L)'
;MRGDRLLWILLLGLFGGVIVLAVHHEQGEVAGLDLSQFASLISKFAILIFVGAVAWSMFRGRIGEALMAALFWVIVAVVLAMGYTYRDPLRQVADKVLVQLIPGYVGAGNGPTATVEIARGADGDFAVRAAINDSPVHMLVDTGASSVVLTLEAARSAGLPVDFLKYDVPVDTANGRTKAASVVLDKITIGTIVERRVPALVSPAGVLRTSLLGMSFLQRLDSFEIRGEKLVMRGPLAVR
;
A
#
# COMPACT_ATOMS: atom_id res chain seq x y z
N MET A 1 25.06 34.25 46.64
CA MET A 1 26.41 34.36 47.26
C MET A 1 27.05 33.02 47.69
N ARG A 2 26.38 31.85 47.60
CA ARG A 2 27.00 30.53 47.89
C ARG A 2 27.60 29.80 46.67
N GLY A 3 27.21 30.19 45.44
CA GLY A 3 27.67 29.56 44.20
C GLY A 3 29.13 29.85 43.87
N ASP A 4 29.61 31.05 44.18
CA ASP A 4 30.97 31.49 43.83
C ASP A 4 32.02 30.69 44.61
N ARG A 5 31.73 30.32 45.86
CA ARG A 5 32.65 29.57 46.73
C ARG A 5 32.96 28.17 46.18
N LEU A 6 31.99 27.50 45.56
CA LEU A 6 32.20 26.18 44.95
C LEU A 6 33.08 26.25 43.70
N LEU A 7 32.94 27.31 42.92
CA LEU A 7 33.77 27.55 41.74
C LEU A 7 35.22 27.86 42.14
N TRP A 8 35.42 28.65 43.20
CA TRP A 8 36.75 28.90 43.77
C TRP A 8 37.40 27.64 44.35
N ILE A 9 36.64 26.74 45.00
CA ILE A 9 37.15 25.47 45.51
C ILE A 9 37.56 24.53 44.35
N LEU A 10 36.76 24.47 43.28
CA LEU A 10 37.10 23.69 42.08
C LEU A 10 38.33 24.23 41.34
N LEU A 11 38.45 25.56 41.23
CA LEU A 11 39.61 26.21 40.63
C LEU A 11 40.89 25.99 41.47
N LEU A 12 40.78 26.06 42.80
CA LEU A 12 41.89 25.75 43.71
C LEU A 12 42.30 24.28 43.63
N GLY A 13 41.34 23.35 43.49
CA GLY A 13 41.61 21.93 43.26
C GLY A 13 42.32 21.66 41.94
N LEU A 14 41.88 22.32 40.86
CA LEU A 14 42.53 22.24 39.54
C LEU A 14 43.96 22.80 39.57
N PHE A 15 44.15 23.95 40.23
CA PHE A 15 45.46 24.57 40.39
C PHE A 15 46.40 23.72 41.25
N GLY A 16 45.89 23.11 42.33
CA GLY A 16 46.64 22.15 43.14
C GLY A 16 47.05 20.91 42.35
N GLY A 17 46.17 20.39 41.49
CA GLY A 17 46.49 19.29 40.58
C GLY A 17 47.61 19.62 39.59
N VAL A 18 47.63 20.84 39.06
CA VAL A 18 48.70 21.32 38.16
C VAL A 18 50.03 21.49 38.90
N ILE A 19 50.02 21.97 40.14
CA ILE A 19 51.23 22.11 40.96
C ILE A 19 51.83 20.73 41.31
N VAL A 20 51.01 19.76 41.69
CA VAL A 20 51.50 18.39 41.98
C VAL A 20 52.13 17.77 40.74
N LEU A 21 51.55 18.01 39.56
CA LEU A 21 52.06 17.54 38.27
C LEU A 21 53.37 18.24 37.85
N ALA A 22 53.54 19.52 38.22
CA ALA A 22 54.77 20.28 38.00
C ALA A 22 55.90 19.88 38.97
N VAL A 23 55.58 19.53 40.22
CA VAL A 23 56.57 19.16 41.25
C VAL A 23 57.07 17.71 41.07
N HIS A 24 56.26 16.81 40.51
CA HIS A 24 56.65 15.41 40.24
C HIS A 24 57.27 15.19 38.84
N HIS A 25 57.65 16.26 38.13
CA HIS A 25 58.14 16.20 36.75
C HIS A 25 59.38 15.31 36.55
N GLU A 26 60.16 15.01 37.61
CA GLU A 26 61.42 14.25 37.50
C GLU A 26 61.32 12.76 37.86
N GLN A 27 60.18 12.24 38.35
CA GLN A 27 60.08 10.84 38.79
C GLN A 27 59.26 9.91 37.87
N GLY A 28 58.76 10.40 36.74
CA GLY A 28 58.18 9.56 35.67
C GLY A 28 56.86 8.83 36.00
N GLU A 29 56.49 8.68 37.27
CA GLU A 29 55.25 8.04 37.70
C GLU A 29 54.62 8.80 38.88
N VAL A 30 53.31 9.06 38.79
CA VAL A 30 52.51 9.65 39.88
C VAL A 30 51.47 8.61 40.29
N ALA A 31 51.57 8.10 41.53
CA ALA A 31 50.66 7.10 42.08
C ALA A 31 50.51 5.81 41.23
N GLY A 32 51.61 5.36 40.60
CA GLY A 32 51.65 4.14 39.78
C GLY A 32 51.01 4.27 38.39
N LEU A 33 50.72 5.50 37.95
CA LEU A 33 50.25 5.80 36.60
C LEU A 33 51.31 6.59 35.84
N ASP A 34 51.53 6.20 34.58
CA ASP A 34 52.38 6.92 33.64
C ASP A 34 51.88 8.37 33.46
N LEU A 35 52.80 9.33 33.37
CA LEU A 35 52.52 10.77 33.35
C LEU A 35 51.59 11.15 32.17
N SER A 36 51.68 10.41 31.06
CA SER A 36 50.81 10.58 29.88
C SER A 36 49.36 10.15 30.15
N GLN A 37 49.17 9.06 30.90
CA GLN A 37 47.85 8.54 31.27
C GLN A 37 47.18 9.46 32.30
N PHE A 38 47.95 9.93 33.29
CA PHE A 38 47.51 10.88 34.30
C PHE A 38 47.10 12.22 33.69
N ALA A 39 47.89 12.76 32.74
CA ALA A 39 47.54 13.97 31.99
C ALA A 39 46.28 13.79 31.11
N SER A 40 46.09 12.60 30.49
CA SER A 40 44.87 12.31 29.73
C SER A 40 43.62 12.22 30.63
N LEU A 41 43.77 11.68 31.84
CA LEU A 41 42.68 11.58 32.81
C LEU A 41 42.27 12.96 33.30
N ILE A 42 43.24 13.80 33.70
CA ILE A 42 42.98 15.18 34.13
C ILE A 42 42.30 15.99 33.02
N SER A 43 42.78 15.89 31.78
CA SER A 43 42.16 16.61 30.66
C SER A 43 40.74 16.12 30.36
N LYS A 44 40.47 14.81 30.40
CA LYS A 44 39.11 14.26 30.24
C LYS A 44 38.18 14.72 31.36
N PHE A 45 38.64 14.68 32.61
CA PHE A 45 37.85 15.18 33.74
C PHE A 45 37.62 16.69 33.67
N ALA A 46 38.61 17.46 33.26
CA ALA A 46 38.48 18.91 33.06
C ALA A 46 37.45 19.23 31.95
N ILE A 47 37.48 18.50 30.83
CA ILE A 47 36.48 18.64 29.76
C ILE A 47 35.09 18.25 30.25
N LEU A 48 34.97 17.15 31.00
CA LEU A 48 33.68 16.65 31.47
C LEU A 48 33.05 17.61 32.50
N ILE A 49 33.86 18.19 33.39
CA ILE A 49 33.44 19.24 34.34
C ILE A 49 33.10 20.54 33.59
N PHE A 50 33.90 20.93 32.59
CA PHE A 50 33.65 22.13 31.79
C PHE A 50 32.34 22.02 30.99
N VAL A 51 32.13 20.90 30.29
CA VAL A 51 30.89 20.62 29.55
C VAL A 51 29.72 20.51 30.51
N GLY A 52 29.89 19.84 31.65
CA GLY A 52 28.88 19.73 32.70
C GLY A 52 28.49 21.09 33.28
N ALA A 53 29.46 21.98 33.52
CA ALA A 53 29.23 23.33 34.04
C ALA A 53 28.59 24.25 32.99
N VAL A 54 28.98 24.13 31.71
CA VAL A 54 28.35 24.87 30.59
C VAL A 54 26.93 24.40 30.36
N ALA A 55 26.69 23.08 30.33
CA ALA A 55 25.34 22.52 30.26
C ALA A 55 24.51 22.98 31.46
N TRP A 56 25.01 22.84 32.68
CA TRP A 56 24.34 23.29 33.90
C TRP A 56 24.06 24.80 33.92
N SER A 57 24.97 25.61 33.37
CA SER A 57 24.80 27.07 33.22
C SER A 57 23.77 27.42 32.14
N MET A 58 23.68 26.66 31.05
CA MET A 58 22.65 26.80 30.02
C MET A 58 21.28 26.32 30.52
N PHE A 59 21.24 25.29 31.37
CA PHE A 59 20.02 24.73 31.93
C PHE A 59 19.50 25.48 33.17
N ARG A 60 20.27 26.37 33.81
CA ARG A 60 19.87 27.02 35.07
C ARG A 60 18.75 28.07 34.99
N GLY A 61 18.12 28.28 33.83
CA GLY A 61 16.97 29.19 33.69
C GLY A 61 15.95 28.85 32.60
N ARG A 62 16.21 27.84 31.75
CA ARG A 62 15.37 27.52 30.56
C ARG A 62 14.94 26.06 30.47
N ILE A 63 15.04 25.29 31.56
CA ILE A 63 14.56 23.89 31.60
C ILE A 63 13.10 23.81 31.11
N GLY A 64 12.25 24.78 31.46
CA GLY A 64 10.87 24.83 30.95
C GLY A 64 10.76 25.01 29.43
N GLU A 65 11.60 25.84 28.82
CA GLU A 65 11.61 26.04 27.37
C GLU A 65 12.18 24.84 26.61
N ALA A 66 13.24 24.22 27.14
CA ALA A 66 13.79 22.99 26.58
C ALA A 66 12.78 21.83 26.68
N LEU A 67 12.04 21.73 27.79
CA LEU A 67 10.98 20.74 27.97
C LEU A 67 9.83 20.98 26.99
N MET A 68 9.40 22.25 26.82
CA MET A 68 8.34 22.62 25.88
C MET A 68 8.76 22.35 24.42
N ALA A 69 10.00 22.63 24.05
CA ALA A 69 10.53 22.31 22.72
C ALA A 69 10.59 20.79 22.48
N ALA A 70 11.01 20.00 23.49
CA ALA A 70 11.00 18.55 23.40
C ALA A 70 9.57 17.99 23.24
N LEU A 71 8.61 18.50 24.01
CA LEU A 71 7.19 18.13 23.89
C LEU A 71 6.63 18.46 22.50
N PHE A 72 6.96 19.63 21.95
CA PHE A 72 6.57 20.02 20.60
C PHE A 72 7.09 19.01 19.56
N TRP A 73 8.37 18.64 19.60
CA TRP A 73 8.94 17.67 18.67
C TRP A 73 8.36 16.26 18.84
N VAL A 74 8.04 15.84 20.08
CA VAL A 74 7.34 14.58 20.34
C VAL A 74 5.94 14.59 19.73
N ILE A 75 5.19 15.68 19.86
CA ILE A 75 3.87 15.82 19.24
C ILE A 75 3.99 15.77 17.71
N VAL A 76 4.95 16.48 17.11
CA VAL A 76 5.20 16.44 15.66
C VAL A 76 5.55 15.01 15.22
N ALA A 77 6.42 14.31 15.94
CA ALA A 77 6.76 12.92 15.64
C ALA A 77 5.56 11.98 15.74
N VAL A 78 4.69 12.16 16.74
CA VAL A 78 3.45 11.38 16.88
C VAL A 78 2.48 11.69 15.74
N VAL A 79 2.29 12.96 15.37
CA VAL A 79 1.42 13.36 14.25
C VAL A 79 1.96 12.80 12.93
N LEU A 80 3.26 12.86 12.69
CA LEU A 80 3.90 12.27 11.51
C LEU A 80 3.80 10.75 11.50
N ALA A 81 4.02 10.08 12.63
CA ALA A 81 3.86 8.63 12.78
C ALA A 81 2.41 8.21 12.56
N MET A 82 1.45 9.00 13.06
CA MET A 82 0.02 8.79 12.84
C MET A 82 -0.32 9.01 11.36
N GLY A 83 0.12 10.11 10.74
CA GLY A 83 -0.04 10.34 9.30
C GLY A 83 0.56 9.23 8.45
N TYR A 84 1.72 8.70 8.83
CA TYR A 84 2.35 7.56 8.17
C TYR A 84 1.56 6.26 8.35
N THR A 85 1.06 5.99 9.57
CA THR A 85 0.26 4.79 9.87
C THR A 85 -1.09 4.81 9.18
N TYR A 86 -1.71 5.99 9.05
CA TYR A 86 -3.02 6.19 8.40
C TYR A 86 -2.93 6.55 6.92
N ARG A 87 -1.75 6.44 6.30
CA ARG A 87 -1.52 6.78 4.88
C ARG A 87 -2.41 5.98 3.91
N ASP A 88 -2.66 4.71 4.22
CA ASP A 88 -3.35 3.79 3.32
C ASP A 88 -4.89 3.98 3.37
N PRO A 89 -5.53 4.13 4.54
CA PRO A 89 -6.93 4.56 4.63
C PRO A 89 -7.22 5.91 3.97
N LEU A 90 -6.32 6.89 4.12
CA LEU A 90 -6.47 8.23 3.51
C LEU A 90 -6.48 8.15 1.98
N ARG A 91 -5.62 7.31 1.38
CA ARG A 91 -5.61 7.06 -0.07
C ARG A 91 -6.92 6.44 -0.56
N GLN A 92 -7.46 5.47 0.18
CA GLN A 92 -8.72 4.82 -0.19
C GLN A 92 -9.94 5.76 -0.13
N VAL A 93 -9.93 6.76 0.76
CA VAL A 93 -10.98 7.79 0.80
C VAL A 93 -10.83 8.75 -0.37
N ALA A 94 -9.61 9.20 -0.67
CA ALA A 94 -9.33 10.04 -1.83
C ALA A 94 -9.73 9.36 -3.15
N ASP A 95 -9.41 8.07 -3.30
CA ASP A 95 -9.78 7.27 -4.48
C ASP A 95 -11.30 7.16 -4.64
N LYS A 96 -12.06 6.95 -3.56
CA LYS A 96 -13.54 6.92 -3.62
C LYS A 96 -14.14 8.25 -4.08
N VAL A 97 -13.59 9.38 -3.62
CA VAL A 97 -14.05 10.71 -4.00
C VAL A 97 -13.70 11.02 -5.45
N LEU A 98 -12.49 10.66 -5.89
CA LEU A 98 -12.03 10.87 -7.28
C LEU A 98 -12.81 10.02 -8.29
N VAL A 99 -13.16 8.77 -7.93
CA VAL A 99 -14.00 7.89 -8.77
C VAL A 99 -15.42 8.45 -8.93
N GLN A 100 -15.96 9.14 -7.91
CA GLN A 100 -17.29 9.76 -7.98
C GLN A 100 -17.31 11.06 -8.78
N LEU A 101 -16.20 11.80 -8.79
CA LEU A 101 -16.11 13.10 -9.48
C LEU A 101 -15.62 12.99 -10.92
N ILE A 102 -14.91 11.92 -11.29
CA ILE A 102 -14.35 11.70 -12.63
C ILE A 102 -14.84 10.34 -13.18
N PRO A 103 -15.88 10.34 -14.03
CA PRO A 103 -16.35 9.12 -14.69
C PRO A 103 -15.23 8.52 -15.57
N GLY A 104 -14.79 7.30 -15.25
CA GLY A 104 -13.74 6.56 -15.98
C GLY A 104 -12.41 6.39 -15.23
N TYR A 105 -12.27 6.87 -14.00
CA TYR A 105 -11.08 6.64 -13.18
C TYR A 105 -11.03 5.19 -12.65
N VAL A 106 -10.00 4.43 -13.03
CA VAL A 106 -9.75 3.06 -12.57
C VAL A 106 -8.66 3.11 -11.50
N GLY A 107 -9.04 2.87 -10.24
CA GLY A 107 -8.09 2.82 -9.12
C GLY A 107 -7.12 1.65 -9.28
N ALA A 108 -5.83 1.95 -9.46
CA ALA A 108 -4.78 0.93 -9.56
C ALA A 108 -4.48 0.37 -8.16
N GLY A 109 -5.00 -0.83 -7.86
CA GLY A 109 -4.54 -1.61 -6.72
C GLY A 109 -3.08 -2.03 -6.93
N ASN A 110 -2.17 -1.59 -6.07
CA ASN A 110 -0.74 -1.92 -6.11
C ASN A 110 -0.48 -3.37 -5.65
N GLY A 111 -0.95 -4.36 -6.42
CA GLY A 111 -0.60 -5.77 -6.26
C GLY A 111 -0.15 -6.38 -7.60
N PRO A 112 0.54 -7.54 -7.58
CA PRO A 112 0.90 -8.27 -8.81
C PRO A 112 -0.31 -8.81 -9.60
N THR A 113 -1.52 -8.61 -9.08
CA THR A 113 -2.78 -9.08 -9.65
C THR A 113 -3.72 -7.90 -9.90
N ALA A 114 -4.38 -7.91 -11.06
CA ALA A 114 -5.41 -6.95 -11.42
C ALA A 114 -6.59 -7.09 -10.46
N THR A 115 -7.08 -6.00 -9.88
CA THR A 115 -8.32 -5.99 -9.07
C THR A 115 -9.37 -5.12 -9.75
N VAL A 116 -10.58 -5.65 -9.89
CA VAL A 116 -11.74 -4.94 -10.44
C VAL A 116 -12.89 -5.01 -9.44
N GLU A 117 -13.42 -3.85 -9.06
CA GLU A 117 -14.65 -3.74 -8.26
C GLU A 117 -15.82 -3.31 -9.14
N ILE A 118 -16.95 -3.98 -8.98
CA ILE A 118 -18.20 -3.71 -9.70
C ILE A 118 -19.29 -3.50 -8.67
N ALA A 119 -19.99 -2.38 -8.74
CA ALA A 119 -21.15 -2.12 -7.91
C ALA A 119 -22.38 -2.87 -8.46
N ARG A 120 -23.24 -3.34 -7.56
CA ARG A 120 -24.53 -3.91 -7.92
C ARG A 120 -25.39 -2.84 -8.61
N GLY A 121 -26.01 -3.20 -9.73
CA GLY A 121 -26.97 -2.34 -10.42
C GLY A 121 -28.29 -2.23 -9.67
N ALA A 122 -29.13 -1.28 -10.10
CA ALA A 122 -30.46 -1.07 -9.51
C ALA A 122 -31.36 -2.32 -9.59
N ASP A 123 -31.19 -3.13 -10.63
CA ASP A 123 -31.96 -4.36 -10.86
C ASP A 123 -31.42 -5.57 -10.07
N GLY A 124 -30.36 -5.38 -9.28
CA GLY A 124 -29.75 -6.43 -8.46
C GLY A 124 -28.62 -7.20 -9.13
N ASP A 125 -28.41 -7.00 -10.43
CA ASP A 125 -27.37 -7.68 -11.21
C ASP A 125 -26.03 -6.94 -11.18
N PHE A 126 -24.94 -7.68 -11.40
CA PHE A 126 -23.61 -7.10 -11.61
C PHE A 126 -23.34 -6.95 -13.10
N ALA A 127 -23.52 -5.73 -13.62
CA ALA A 127 -23.23 -5.42 -15.01
C ALA A 127 -21.76 -5.02 -15.20
N VAL A 128 -21.12 -5.58 -16.22
CA VAL A 128 -19.73 -5.32 -16.57
C VAL A 128 -19.57 -4.95 -18.04
N ARG A 129 -18.67 -4.02 -18.32
CA ARG A 129 -18.19 -3.76 -19.67
C ARG A 129 -16.91 -4.57 -19.88
N ALA A 130 -17.03 -5.65 -20.64
CA ALA A 130 -15.90 -6.46 -21.07
C ALA A 130 -15.44 -6.02 -22.47
N ALA A 131 -14.25 -6.44 -22.87
CA ALA A 131 -13.81 -6.44 -24.26
C ALA A 131 -13.45 -7.86 -24.68
N ILE A 132 -14.09 -8.36 -25.73
CA ILE A 132 -13.85 -9.69 -26.31
C ILE A 132 -13.16 -9.47 -27.65
N ASN A 133 -11.96 -10.02 -27.82
CA ASN A 133 -11.14 -9.80 -29.02
C ASN A 133 -11.06 -8.30 -29.39
N ASP A 134 -10.88 -7.44 -28.38
CA ASP A 134 -10.82 -5.98 -28.48
C ASP A 134 -12.15 -5.26 -28.83
N SER A 135 -13.25 -5.99 -29.03
CA SER A 135 -14.59 -5.40 -29.18
C SER A 135 -15.28 -5.23 -27.82
N PRO A 136 -15.84 -4.06 -27.50
CA PRO A 136 -16.59 -3.86 -26.26
C PRO A 136 -17.89 -4.66 -26.26
N VAL A 137 -18.14 -5.40 -25.18
CA VAL A 137 -19.34 -6.21 -24.96
C VAL A 137 -19.89 -5.95 -23.55
N HIS A 138 -21.18 -5.66 -23.47
CA HIS A 138 -21.89 -5.55 -22.21
C HIS A 138 -22.29 -6.94 -21.72
N MET A 139 -21.92 -7.27 -20.49
CA MET A 139 -22.16 -8.58 -19.89
C MET A 139 -22.74 -8.45 -18.49
N LEU A 140 -23.54 -9.43 -18.08
CA LEU A 140 -23.97 -9.61 -16.70
C LEU A 140 -23.19 -10.74 -16.06
N VAL A 141 -22.73 -10.56 -14.83
CA VAL A 141 -22.08 -11.64 -14.07
C VAL A 141 -23.14 -12.59 -13.56
N ASP A 142 -23.04 -13.85 -13.95
CA ASP A 142 -23.99 -14.90 -13.61
C ASP A 142 -23.23 -16.13 -13.07
N THR A 143 -23.23 -16.29 -11.75
CA THR A 143 -22.61 -17.45 -11.08
C THR A 143 -23.38 -18.75 -11.29
N GLY A 144 -24.63 -18.68 -11.76
CA GLY A 144 -25.44 -19.84 -12.13
C GLY A 144 -25.13 -20.37 -13.53
N ALA A 145 -24.53 -19.54 -14.40
CA ALA A 145 -24.09 -19.95 -15.72
C ALA A 145 -22.77 -20.72 -15.65
N SER A 146 -22.75 -21.96 -16.15
CA SER A 146 -21.54 -22.79 -16.19
C SER A 146 -20.47 -22.27 -17.16
N SER A 147 -20.88 -21.50 -18.18
CA SER A 147 -20.01 -20.97 -19.23
C SER A 147 -20.31 -19.50 -19.50
N VAL A 148 -19.33 -18.77 -20.04
CA VAL A 148 -19.58 -17.48 -20.70
C VAL A 148 -20.53 -17.71 -21.87
N VAL A 149 -21.59 -16.91 -21.97
CA VAL A 149 -22.58 -17.01 -23.05
C VAL A 149 -22.69 -15.66 -23.76
N LEU A 150 -22.44 -15.64 -25.06
CA LEU A 150 -22.55 -14.44 -25.90
C LEU A 150 -23.87 -14.45 -26.66
N THR A 151 -24.46 -13.27 -26.83
CA THR A 151 -25.49 -13.09 -27.86
C THR A 151 -24.88 -13.20 -29.25
N LEU A 152 -25.69 -13.51 -30.25
CA LEU A 152 -25.21 -13.61 -31.63
C LEU A 152 -24.60 -12.28 -32.13
N GLU A 153 -25.21 -11.16 -31.73
CA GLU A 153 -24.77 -9.81 -32.08
C GLU A 153 -23.41 -9.49 -31.46
N ALA A 154 -23.23 -9.86 -30.19
CA ALA A 154 -21.96 -9.69 -29.49
C ALA A 154 -20.85 -10.57 -30.10
N ALA A 155 -21.17 -11.82 -30.42
CA ALA A 155 -20.24 -12.73 -31.08
C ALA A 155 -19.80 -12.21 -32.47
N ARG A 156 -20.75 -11.70 -33.26
CA ARG A 156 -20.47 -11.07 -34.56
C ARG A 156 -19.60 -9.83 -34.42
N SER A 157 -19.90 -8.97 -33.45
CA SER A 157 -19.14 -7.74 -33.19
C SER A 157 -17.70 -8.04 -32.71
N ALA A 158 -17.52 -9.12 -31.96
CA ALA A 158 -16.23 -9.62 -31.52
C ALA A 158 -15.43 -10.38 -32.61
N GLY A 159 -15.91 -10.38 -33.86
CA GLY A 159 -15.22 -11.00 -34.99
C GLY A 159 -15.19 -12.53 -34.95
N LEU A 160 -16.07 -13.17 -34.17
CA LEU A 160 -16.18 -14.63 -34.17
C LEU A 160 -16.81 -15.12 -35.49
N PRO A 161 -16.44 -16.33 -35.99
CA PRO A 161 -16.93 -16.87 -37.26
C PRO A 161 -18.38 -17.35 -37.16
N VAL A 162 -19.31 -16.41 -36.99
CA VAL A 162 -20.74 -16.67 -36.71
C VAL A 162 -21.44 -17.49 -37.80
N ASP A 163 -20.99 -17.37 -39.04
CA ASP A 163 -21.56 -18.08 -40.19
C ASP A 163 -21.25 -19.58 -40.22
N PHE A 164 -20.23 -20.01 -39.46
CA PHE A 164 -19.79 -21.40 -39.37
C PHE A 164 -20.13 -22.06 -38.03
N LEU A 165 -20.89 -21.37 -37.18
CA LEU A 165 -21.27 -21.88 -35.87
C LEU A 165 -22.23 -23.07 -35.98
N LYS A 166 -21.91 -24.14 -35.25
CA LYS A 166 -22.76 -25.31 -35.09
C LYS A 166 -23.46 -25.22 -33.74
N TYR A 167 -24.78 -25.09 -33.76
CA TYR A 167 -25.61 -25.08 -32.56
C TYR A 167 -25.96 -26.51 -32.14
N ASP A 168 -24.98 -27.23 -31.60
CA ASP A 168 -25.07 -28.64 -31.22
C ASP A 168 -24.92 -28.90 -29.72
N VAL A 169 -24.52 -27.89 -28.93
CA VAL A 169 -24.38 -28.00 -27.48
C VAL A 169 -25.73 -27.76 -26.80
N PRO A 170 -26.35 -28.76 -26.16
CA PRO A 170 -27.57 -28.54 -25.40
C PRO A 170 -27.28 -27.71 -24.15
N VAL A 171 -28.10 -26.69 -23.91
CA VAL A 171 -28.02 -25.84 -22.72
C VAL A 171 -29.41 -25.66 -22.11
N ASP A 172 -29.47 -25.75 -20.78
CA ASP A 172 -30.66 -25.41 -20.02
C ASP A 172 -30.64 -23.92 -19.71
N THR A 173 -31.71 -23.21 -20.09
CA THR A 173 -31.89 -21.78 -19.81
C THR A 173 -33.18 -21.58 -19.02
N ALA A 174 -33.36 -20.39 -18.46
CA ALA A 174 -34.62 -20.02 -17.78
C ALA A 174 -35.86 -20.16 -18.70
N ASN A 175 -35.68 -20.02 -20.01
CA ASN A 175 -36.74 -20.16 -21.01
C ASN A 175 -36.88 -21.60 -21.56
N GLY A 176 -36.20 -22.57 -20.94
CA GLY A 176 -36.20 -23.98 -21.37
C GLY A 176 -34.90 -24.41 -22.03
N ARG A 177 -34.93 -25.60 -22.66
CA ARG A 177 -33.78 -26.19 -23.36
C ARG A 177 -33.58 -25.54 -24.72
N THR A 178 -32.35 -25.12 -25.00
CA THR A 178 -31.94 -24.63 -26.31
C THR A 178 -30.60 -25.23 -26.69
N LYS A 179 -30.12 -24.92 -27.90
CA LYS A 179 -28.78 -25.30 -28.36
C LYS A 179 -27.93 -24.05 -28.51
N ALA A 180 -26.68 -24.14 -28.09
CA ALA A 180 -25.66 -23.11 -28.26
C ALA A 180 -24.51 -23.61 -29.13
N ALA A 181 -23.73 -22.70 -29.68
CA ALA A 181 -22.53 -23.03 -30.42
C ALA A 181 -21.29 -22.84 -29.54
N SER A 182 -20.42 -23.84 -29.50
CA SER A 182 -19.17 -23.76 -28.74
C SER A 182 -18.13 -22.91 -29.47
N VAL A 183 -17.50 -21.98 -28.76
CA VAL A 183 -16.41 -21.14 -29.24
C VAL A 183 -15.34 -20.99 -28.16
N VAL A 184 -14.14 -20.60 -28.58
CA VAL A 184 -13.08 -20.19 -27.67
C VAL A 184 -12.76 -18.74 -27.96
N LEU A 185 -12.83 -17.90 -26.93
CA LEU A 185 -12.47 -16.49 -27.02
C LEU A 185 -10.95 -16.37 -26.94
N ASP A 186 -10.33 -15.66 -27.88
CA ASP A 186 -8.88 -15.46 -27.86
C ASP A 186 -8.46 -14.67 -26.63
N LYS A 187 -9.22 -13.62 -26.33
CA LYS A 187 -9.00 -12.71 -25.21
C LYS A 187 -10.32 -12.13 -24.71
N ILE A 188 -10.49 -12.15 -23.39
CA ILE A 188 -11.52 -11.38 -22.69
C ILE A 188 -10.83 -10.45 -21.68
N THR A 189 -11.19 -9.18 -21.72
CA THR A 189 -10.61 -8.13 -20.87
C THR A 189 -11.71 -7.46 -20.07
N ILE A 190 -11.50 -7.35 -18.76
CA ILE A 190 -12.43 -6.67 -17.85
C ILE A 190 -11.59 -5.74 -16.99
N GLY A 191 -11.73 -4.43 -17.18
CA GLY A 191 -10.85 -3.46 -16.54
C GLY A 191 -9.38 -3.77 -16.83
N THR A 192 -8.62 -4.12 -15.78
CA THR A 192 -7.20 -4.51 -15.89
C THR A 192 -6.96 -6.01 -15.95
N ILE A 193 -8.01 -6.84 -15.80
CA ILE A 193 -7.93 -8.31 -15.86
C ILE A 193 -7.96 -8.77 -17.31
N VAL A 194 -7.05 -9.64 -17.71
CA VAL A 194 -7.01 -10.23 -19.05
C VAL A 194 -6.90 -11.74 -18.98
N GLU A 195 -7.91 -12.42 -19.51
CA GLU A 195 -7.89 -13.86 -19.70
C GLU A 195 -7.85 -14.24 -21.17
N ARG A 196 -7.19 -15.36 -21.47
CA ARG A 196 -6.99 -15.84 -22.84
C ARG A 196 -7.50 -17.26 -23.01
N ARG A 197 -7.93 -17.60 -24.21
CA ARG A 197 -8.45 -18.93 -24.57
C ARG A 197 -9.58 -19.36 -23.63
N VAL A 198 -10.57 -18.48 -23.48
CA VAL A 198 -11.71 -18.71 -22.58
C VAL A 198 -12.81 -19.45 -23.34
N PRO A 199 -13.21 -20.66 -22.92
CA PRO A 199 -14.36 -21.35 -23.49
C PRO A 199 -15.62 -20.54 -23.28
N ALA A 200 -16.41 -20.40 -24.34
CA ALA A 200 -17.67 -19.68 -24.32
C ALA A 200 -18.68 -20.37 -25.24
N LEU A 201 -19.93 -19.97 -25.09
CA LEU A 201 -21.05 -20.42 -25.90
C LEU A 201 -21.66 -19.22 -26.61
N VAL A 202 -22.14 -19.41 -27.84
CA VAL A 202 -22.92 -18.42 -28.57
C VAL A 202 -24.36 -18.89 -28.62
N SER A 203 -25.27 -18.07 -28.11
CA SER A 203 -26.71 -18.33 -28.14
C SER A 203 -27.30 -17.98 -29.51
N PRO A 204 -28.34 -18.69 -29.98
CA PRO A 204 -29.09 -18.29 -31.17
C PRO A 204 -29.71 -16.89 -31.00
N ALA A 205 -29.98 -16.22 -32.12
CA ALA A 205 -30.62 -14.91 -32.12
C ALA A 205 -31.95 -14.91 -31.36
N GLY A 206 -32.17 -13.90 -30.52
CA GLY A 206 -33.43 -13.71 -29.78
C GLY A 206 -33.61 -14.57 -28.53
N VAL A 207 -32.74 -15.55 -28.26
CA VAL A 207 -32.82 -16.41 -27.07
C VAL A 207 -32.27 -15.71 -25.83
N LEU A 208 -31.15 -14.99 -25.99
CA LEU A 208 -30.45 -14.28 -24.92
C LEU A 208 -30.43 -12.78 -25.23
N ARG A 209 -30.86 -11.94 -24.29
CA ARG A 209 -30.91 -10.48 -24.47
C ARG A 209 -29.57 -9.80 -24.17
N THR A 210 -28.86 -10.29 -23.15
CA THR A 210 -27.59 -9.72 -22.68
C THR A 210 -26.58 -10.86 -22.50
N SER A 211 -25.34 -10.65 -22.90
CA SER A 211 -24.29 -11.66 -22.73
C SER A 211 -24.02 -11.93 -21.24
N LEU A 212 -23.66 -13.17 -20.89
CA LEU A 212 -23.46 -13.62 -19.52
C LEU A 212 -21.99 -13.99 -19.28
N LEU A 213 -21.45 -13.52 -18.17
CA LEU A 213 -20.11 -13.85 -17.68
C LEU A 213 -20.24 -14.97 -16.64
N GLY A 214 -20.09 -16.21 -17.12
CA GLY A 214 -20.26 -17.41 -16.29
C GLY A 214 -18.97 -17.98 -15.73
N MET A 215 -19.09 -19.18 -15.17
CA MET A 215 -18.03 -19.86 -14.43
C MET A 215 -16.81 -20.22 -15.28
N SER A 216 -16.94 -20.42 -16.60
CA SER A 216 -15.79 -20.67 -17.49
C SER A 216 -14.75 -19.53 -17.51
N PHE A 217 -15.16 -18.31 -17.12
CA PHE A 217 -14.27 -17.19 -16.86
C PHE A 217 -13.99 -17.01 -15.36
N LEU A 218 -15.02 -17.02 -14.51
CA LEU A 218 -14.87 -16.73 -13.08
C LEU A 218 -13.92 -17.69 -12.35
N GLN A 219 -13.89 -18.96 -12.74
CA GLN A 219 -12.97 -19.96 -12.16
C GLN A 219 -11.50 -19.80 -12.59
N ARG A 220 -11.23 -18.95 -13.59
CA ARG A 220 -9.86 -18.67 -14.06
C ARG A 220 -9.21 -17.52 -13.29
N LEU A 221 -10.02 -16.74 -12.58
CA LEU A 221 -9.58 -15.66 -11.72
C LEU A 221 -8.89 -16.21 -10.47
N ASP A 222 -7.96 -15.45 -9.91
CA ASP A 222 -7.33 -15.76 -8.62
C ASP A 222 -8.36 -15.77 -7.49
N SER A 223 -9.33 -14.84 -7.55
CA SER A 223 -10.48 -14.80 -6.64
C SER A 223 -11.62 -13.98 -7.23
N PHE A 224 -12.86 -14.36 -6.93
CA PHE A 224 -14.03 -13.51 -7.08
C PHE A 224 -14.88 -13.58 -5.81
N GLU A 225 -15.36 -12.44 -5.32
CA GLU A 225 -16.13 -12.37 -4.08
C GLU A 225 -17.25 -11.33 -4.20
N ILE A 226 -18.44 -11.71 -3.75
CA ILE A 226 -19.57 -10.80 -3.62
C ILE A 226 -19.64 -10.35 -2.15
N ARG A 227 -19.39 -9.06 -1.91
CA ARG A 227 -19.47 -8.40 -0.60
C ARG A 227 -20.60 -7.39 -0.59
N GLY A 228 -21.78 -7.81 -0.14
CA GLY A 228 -22.98 -6.98 -0.13
C GLY A 228 -23.35 -6.50 -1.54
N GLU A 229 -23.18 -5.19 -1.77
CA GLU A 229 -23.51 -4.50 -3.02
C GLU A 229 -22.32 -4.38 -3.99
N LYS A 230 -21.24 -5.14 -3.76
CA LYS A 230 -20.04 -5.12 -4.59
C LYS A 230 -19.61 -6.52 -4.99
N LEU A 231 -19.18 -6.67 -6.24
CA LEU A 231 -18.42 -7.79 -6.74
C LEU A 231 -16.95 -7.37 -6.87
N VAL A 232 -16.05 -8.13 -6.27
CA VAL A 232 -14.60 -7.92 -6.35
C VAL A 232 -14.00 -9.09 -7.11
N MET A 233 -13.30 -8.82 -8.20
CA MET A 233 -12.59 -9.81 -9.01
C MET A 233 -11.09 -9.53 -8.97
N ARG A 234 -10.29 -10.58 -8.85
CA ARG A 234 -8.82 -10.51 -8.92
C ARG A 234 -8.29 -11.54 -9.91
N GLY A 235 -7.39 -11.13 -10.78
CA GLY A 235 -6.84 -12.03 -11.78
C GLY A 235 -5.55 -11.52 -12.41
N PRO A 236 -5.05 -12.22 -13.44
CA PRO A 236 -3.83 -11.84 -14.12
C PRO A 236 -3.94 -10.47 -14.79
N LEU A 237 -2.85 -9.72 -14.66
CA LEU A 237 -2.73 -8.38 -15.24
C LEU A 237 -2.76 -8.45 -16.78
N ALA A 238 -3.30 -7.40 -17.38
CA ALA A 238 -3.01 -7.02 -18.76
C ALA A 238 -1.51 -6.74 -18.91
N VAL A 239 -0.68 -7.76 -19.13
CA VAL A 239 0.71 -7.56 -19.55
C VAL A 239 0.66 -6.93 -20.95
N ARG A 240 1.06 -5.66 -21.04
CA ARG A 240 1.24 -4.93 -22.30
C ARG A 240 2.38 -5.52 -23.11
#